data_AF-A0A9E3DRS2-F1
#
_entry.id   AF-A0A9E3DRS2-F1
#
_cell.length_a   1.000
_cell.length_b   1.000
_cell.length_c   1.000
_cell.angle_alpha   90.00
_cell.angle_beta   90.00
_cell.angle_gamma   90.00
#
_symmetry.space_group_name_H-M   'P 1'
#
loop_
_entity.id
_entity.type
_entity.pdbx_description
1 polymer ?
#
loop_
_entity_poly.entity_id
_entity_poly.type
_entity_poly.pdbx_seq_one_letter_code
_entity_poly.pdbx_strand_id
1 'polypeptide(L)'
;MLTMQDALLTLQKYWTDRGCMVVQPFNTEVGAGTANPATTLRVLGPEPWHVGYVEPSVRPDDARYGENPNRLQTHTQFQVILKPDPGNPQELYLDSLRALGVDLRAHDIRFVEDNWAQPALGSWGLGWEVWLDGLEITQFTYFQQVGGMTLDPVSVEITYGVERILMALQGVDHFKEIAYAPGVSYGEVFGQSEYEMSRYYLDDADIEANQLLFDTYAAEARRMIEERLPIPAYVYVLKCSHTFNVLDARGAISTTERAKAFGRMRTLTRKAAQLWVQRREELGHQLGVARPPAAAELPAELPVTDAPATLLFEIGVEEMPHAEVTRSAHTVREALATKLAATRLGHGEISVYATPRRIVLLVDEVQPGEPDAERTMRGPRVSAAYDADGSPTKAAQGFARGQGIDVGDLRRIEVDGVPHVGAVKTDRGRPAVAVLSELLGQIVAELRADKNMRWRDAGLSFTRPVRWLVALLGQTVVPVAVSSLSSGRVTRVHRTADAPEVPVPLAQGYLEFLAGHGIVADAAERRRRVVADATALAASVGGVVDVEAEAALVDEVTNLVERPTAILG
;
A
#
# COMPACT_ATOMS: atom_id res chain seq x y z
N MET A 1 20.30 7.69 -28.51
CA MET A 1 18.84 7.69 -28.33
C MET A 1 18.42 6.26 -28.06
N LEU A 2 17.69 6.00 -26.98
CA LEU A 2 17.19 4.67 -26.63
C LEU A 2 16.03 4.31 -27.59
N THR A 3 16.14 3.21 -28.32
CA THR A 3 15.04 2.73 -29.20
C THR A 3 14.04 1.86 -28.43
N MET A 4 12.86 1.62 -29.01
CA MET A 4 11.89 0.68 -28.42
C MET A 4 12.48 -0.71 -28.20
N GLN A 5 13.19 -1.24 -29.19
CA GLN A 5 13.86 -2.52 -29.09
C GLN A 5 14.86 -2.54 -27.91
N ASP A 6 15.69 -1.51 -27.77
CA ASP A 6 16.67 -1.42 -26.68
C ASP A 6 15.99 -1.31 -25.31
N ALA A 7 14.89 -0.57 -25.21
CA ALA A 7 14.11 -0.42 -23.97
C ALA A 7 13.53 -1.76 -23.51
N LEU A 8 12.91 -2.52 -24.42
CA LEU A 8 12.35 -3.83 -24.12
C LEU A 8 13.44 -4.82 -23.69
N LEU A 9 14.60 -4.83 -24.35
CA LEU A 9 15.75 -5.67 -23.97
C LEU A 9 16.31 -5.26 -22.60
N THR A 10 16.37 -3.96 -22.32
CA THR A 10 16.85 -3.41 -21.04
C THR A 10 15.95 -3.81 -19.90
N LEU A 11 14.62 -3.67 -20.05
CA LEU A 11 13.64 -4.10 -19.03
C LEU A 11 13.69 -5.61 -18.79
N GLN A 12 13.73 -6.42 -19.86
CA GLN A 12 13.86 -7.88 -19.73
C GLN A 12 15.12 -8.25 -18.93
N LYS A 13 16.27 -7.67 -19.30
CA LYS A 13 17.52 -7.91 -18.60
C LYS A 13 17.45 -7.46 -17.13
N TYR A 14 16.98 -6.23 -16.89
CA TYR A 14 16.90 -5.64 -15.55
C TYR A 14 16.10 -6.50 -14.57
N TRP A 15 14.94 -6.99 -15.02
CA TRP A 15 14.06 -7.83 -14.21
C TRP A 15 14.58 -9.28 -14.10
N THR A 16 15.21 -9.81 -15.14
CA THR A 16 15.87 -11.14 -15.08
C THR A 16 17.01 -11.14 -14.06
N ASP A 17 17.84 -10.09 -14.03
CA ASP A 17 18.91 -9.93 -13.05
C ASP A 17 18.38 -9.84 -11.59
N ARG A 18 17.07 -9.61 -11.41
CA ARG A 18 16.35 -9.58 -10.13
C ARG A 18 15.51 -10.84 -9.86
N GLY A 19 15.71 -11.88 -10.66
CA GLY A 19 15.08 -13.18 -10.46
C GLY A 19 13.71 -13.35 -11.09
N CYS A 20 13.27 -12.44 -11.97
CA CYS A 20 12.09 -12.67 -12.79
C CYS A 20 12.41 -13.68 -13.90
N MET A 21 11.53 -14.65 -14.10
CA MET A 21 11.50 -15.43 -15.32
C MET A 21 10.97 -14.57 -16.48
N VAL A 22 11.49 -14.76 -17.69
CA VAL A 22 10.92 -14.15 -18.90
C VAL A 22 9.94 -15.12 -19.54
N VAL A 23 8.71 -14.66 -19.78
CA VAL A 23 7.74 -15.36 -20.64
C VAL A 23 7.53 -14.57 -21.92
N GLN A 24 6.97 -15.23 -22.92
CA GLN A 24 6.65 -14.60 -24.20
C GLN A 24 5.26 -13.94 -24.14
N PRO A 25 5.01 -12.95 -25.01
CA PRO A 25 3.67 -12.44 -25.26
C PRO A 25 2.65 -13.57 -25.43
N PHE A 26 1.44 -13.37 -24.93
CA PHE A 26 0.42 -14.38 -25.10
C PHE A 26 -0.02 -14.43 -26.57
N ASN A 27 -0.31 -15.64 -27.07
CA ASN A 27 -0.60 -15.86 -28.48
C ASN A 27 -2.07 -15.63 -28.86
N THR A 28 -2.83 -14.91 -28.02
CA THR A 28 -4.19 -14.44 -28.29
C THR A 28 -4.34 -13.03 -27.74
N GLU A 29 -5.31 -12.31 -28.26
CA GLU A 29 -5.66 -10.95 -27.90
C GLU A 29 -6.05 -10.83 -26.42
N VAL A 30 -5.33 -9.96 -25.72
CA VAL A 30 -5.60 -9.58 -24.32
C VAL A 30 -5.53 -8.07 -24.20
N GLY A 31 -6.38 -7.46 -23.37
CA GLY A 31 -6.41 -6.00 -23.20
C GLY A 31 -5.34 -5.43 -22.26
N ALA A 32 -4.63 -6.31 -21.55
CA ALA A 32 -3.54 -6.01 -20.63
C ALA A 32 -2.75 -7.29 -20.30
N GLY A 33 -1.48 -7.15 -19.90
CA GLY A 33 -0.64 -8.22 -19.34
C GLY A 33 -1.27 -8.91 -18.14
N THR A 34 -2.12 -8.22 -17.37
CA THR A 34 -2.90 -8.81 -16.28
C THR A 34 -3.69 -10.05 -16.71
N ALA A 35 -4.27 -10.03 -17.92
CA ALA A 35 -5.11 -11.10 -18.44
C ALA A 35 -4.32 -12.29 -19.01
N ASN A 36 -3.00 -12.16 -19.18
CA ASN A 36 -2.16 -13.30 -19.56
C ASN A 36 -2.24 -14.38 -18.46
N PRO A 37 -2.37 -15.68 -18.80
CA PRO A 37 -2.31 -16.77 -17.81
C PRO A 37 -1.07 -16.74 -16.90
N ALA A 38 0.05 -16.18 -17.39
CA ALA A 38 1.27 -15.96 -16.62
C ALA A 38 1.11 -14.92 -15.50
N THR A 39 0.07 -14.09 -15.53
CA THR A 39 -0.37 -13.25 -14.40
C THR A 39 -1.59 -13.86 -13.72
N THR A 40 -2.77 -13.83 -14.33
CA THR A 40 -4.05 -14.10 -13.65
C THR A 40 -4.10 -15.46 -12.97
N LEU A 41 -3.58 -16.53 -13.61
CA LEU A 41 -3.57 -17.84 -12.96
C LEU A 41 -2.45 -17.95 -11.91
N ARG A 42 -1.27 -17.37 -12.18
CA ARG A 42 -0.08 -17.53 -11.33
C ARG A 42 -0.09 -16.71 -10.05
N VAL A 43 -0.84 -15.61 -10.02
CA VAL A 43 -1.06 -14.85 -8.77
C VAL A 43 -1.93 -15.61 -7.77
N LEU A 44 -2.68 -16.63 -8.21
CA LEU A 44 -3.52 -17.47 -7.35
C LEU A 44 -2.71 -18.54 -6.60
N GLY A 45 -3.18 -18.91 -5.40
CA GLY A 45 -2.57 -19.95 -4.56
C GLY A 45 -1.26 -19.51 -3.90
N PRO A 46 -0.59 -20.41 -3.16
CA PRO A 46 0.56 -20.05 -2.33
C PRO A 46 1.91 -20.02 -3.06
N GLU A 47 1.96 -20.49 -4.30
CA GLU A 47 3.23 -20.62 -5.03
C GLU A 47 3.86 -19.24 -5.32
N PRO A 48 5.16 -19.04 -5.03
CA PRO A 48 5.86 -17.82 -5.42
C PRO A 48 5.98 -17.71 -6.94
N TRP A 49 5.97 -16.49 -7.45
CA TRP A 49 5.99 -16.23 -8.89
C TRP A 49 6.55 -14.85 -9.22
N HIS A 50 7.75 -14.82 -9.80
CA HIS A 50 8.39 -13.60 -10.29
C HIS A 50 8.52 -13.71 -11.81
N VAL A 51 7.88 -12.82 -12.56
CA VAL A 51 7.89 -12.87 -14.03
C VAL A 51 7.94 -11.45 -14.61
N GLY A 52 8.64 -11.29 -15.74
CA GLY A 52 8.70 -10.05 -16.52
C GLY A 52 8.57 -10.36 -18.01
N TYR A 53 7.70 -9.66 -18.74
CA TYR A 53 7.43 -9.96 -20.15
C TYR A 53 6.81 -8.79 -20.91
N VAL A 54 6.89 -8.84 -22.23
CA VAL A 54 6.18 -7.93 -23.13
C VAL A 54 4.77 -8.46 -23.37
N GLU A 55 3.76 -7.58 -23.37
CA GLU A 55 2.40 -7.92 -23.76
C GLU A 55 1.83 -6.87 -24.73
N PRO A 56 1.68 -7.21 -26.02
CA PRO A 56 0.86 -6.45 -26.97
C PRO A 56 -0.59 -6.47 -26.50
N SER A 57 -1.07 -5.32 -26.03
CA SER A 57 -2.35 -5.16 -25.36
C SER A 57 -3.37 -4.52 -26.30
N VAL A 58 -4.42 -5.27 -26.63
CA VAL A 58 -5.43 -4.94 -27.64
C VAL A 58 -6.70 -4.38 -26.99
N ARG A 59 -7.00 -3.11 -27.27
CA ARG A 59 -8.14 -2.35 -26.76
C ARG A 59 -8.93 -1.74 -27.94
N PRO A 60 -9.94 -2.45 -28.47
CA PRO A 60 -10.78 -1.96 -29.56
C PRO A 60 -11.35 -0.54 -29.36
N ASP A 61 -11.78 -0.20 -28.14
CA ASP A 61 -12.35 1.12 -27.82
C ASP A 61 -11.35 2.28 -27.91
N ASP A 62 -10.04 1.98 -27.86
CA ASP A 62 -8.95 2.96 -27.99
C ASP A 62 -8.54 3.21 -29.45
N ALA A 63 -9.20 2.57 -30.42
CA ALA A 63 -8.97 2.76 -31.86
C ALA A 63 -9.15 4.21 -32.31
N ARG A 64 -8.17 4.79 -33.02
CA ARG A 64 -8.21 6.19 -33.48
C ARG A 64 -7.68 6.40 -34.90
N TYR A 65 -7.71 5.35 -35.74
CA TYR A 65 -7.24 5.39 -37.14
C TYR A 65 -5.76 5.80 -37.30
N GLY A 66 -5.00 5.78 -36.21
CA GLY A 66 -3.62 6.27 -36.17
C GLY A 66 -3.49 7.79 -36.14
N GLU A 67 -4.58 8.55 -36.02
CA GLU A 67 -4.56 10.03 -36.03
C GLU A 67 -4.39 10.63 -34.63
N ASN A 68 -4.64 9.84 -33.58
CA ASN A 68 -4.38 10.30 -32.22
C ASN A 68 -2.91 10.07 -31.82
N PRO A 69 -2.24 11.04 -31.20
CA PRO A 69 -0.83 10.91 -30.82
C PRO A 69 -0.57 9.87 -29.72
N ASN A 70 -1.56 9.61 -28.86
CA ASN A 70 -1.39 8.90 -27.58
C ASN A 70 -2.34 7.71 -27.36
N ARG A 71 -3.36 7.53 -28.22
CA ARG A 71 -4.32 6.42 -28.15
C ARG A 71 -4.22 5.55 -29.40
N LEU A 72 -4.03 4.26 -29.18
CA LEU A 72 -3.80 3.22 -30.17
C LEU A 72 -4.59 1.97 -29.78
N GLN A 73 -5.15 1.24 -30.75
CA GLN A 73 -5.89 0.00 -30.48
C GLN A 73 -5.00 -1.13 -29.98
N THR A 74 -3.71 -1.14 -30.33
CA THR A 74 -2.73 -2.08 -29.77
C THR A 74 -1.49 -1.33 -29.31
N HIS A 75 -1.20 -1.40 -28.01
CA HIS A 75 -0.01 -0.80 -27.40
C HIS A 75 0.83 -1.86 -26.68
N THR A 76 2.07 -1.54 -26.38
CA THR A 76 3.04 -2.46 -25.82
C THR A 76 3.17 -2.24 -24.32
N GLN A 77 2.65 -3.19 -23.55
CA GLN A 77 2.93 -3.24 -22.13
C GLN A 77 4.24 -3.99 -21.88
N PHE A 78 5.03 -3.51 -20.92
CA PHE A 78 5.94 -4.39 -20.21
C PHE A 78 5.28 -4.75 -18.89
N GLN A 79 5.11 -6.04 -18.61
CA GLN A 79 4.38 -6.55 -17.48
C GLN A 79 5.36 -7.21 -16.50
N VAL A 80 5.24 -6.88 -15.23
CA VAL A 80 5.99 -7.52 -14.14
C VAL A 80 5.02 -7.98 -13.06
N ILE A 81 5.23 -9.20 -12.55
CA ILE A 81 4.58 -9.70 -11.36
C ILE A 81 5.64 -10.13 -10.35
N LEU A 82 5.52 -9.64 -9.12
CA LEU A 82 6.35 -10.03 -7.98
C LEU A 82 5.44 -10.62 -6.89
N LYS A 83 5.53 -11.94 -6.70
CA LYS A 83 4.78 -12.69 -5.71
C LYS A 83 5.71 -13.58 -4.87
N PRO A 84 5.77 -13.38 -3.55
CA PRO A 84 5.12 -12.31 -2.78
C PRO A 84 5.69 -10.92 -3.10
N ASP A 85 5.04 -9.86 -2.62
CA ASP A 85 5.63 -8.51 -2.53
C ASP A 85 7.07 -8.58 -1.96
N PRO A 86 8.09 -8.00 -2.61
CA PRO A 86 9.49 -8.07 -2.17
C PRO A 86 9.80 -7.19 -0.95
N GLY A 87 8.97 -6.19 -0.63
CA GLY A 87 9.20 -5.24 0.47
C GLY A 87 9.77 -3.87 0.04
N ASN A 88 10.25 -3.76 -1.20
CA ASN A 88 10.78 -2.53 -1.80
C ASN A 88 10.42 -2.38 -3.30
N PRO A 89 9.17 -2.70 -3.73
CA PRO A 89 8.87 -2.79 -5.16
C PRO A 89 8.87 -1.41 -5.85
N GLN A 90 8.61 -0.32 -5.14
CA GLN A 90 8.73 1.04 -5.70
C GLN A 90 10.19 1.42 -5.98
N GLU A 91 11.14 1.06 -5.10
CA GLU A 91 12.56 1.26 -5.36
C GLU A 91 13.03 0.45 -6.57
N LEU A 92 12.60 -0.83 -6.66
CA LEU A 92 12.90 -1.68 -7.83
C LEU A 92 12.31 -1.10 -9.12
N TYR A 93 11.13 -0.48 -9.08
CA TYR A 93 10.54 0.19 -10.22
C TYR A 93 11.34 1.45 -10.63
N LEU A 94 11.65 2.33 -9.69
CA LEU A 94 12.40 3.56 -9.98
C LEU A 94 13.80 3.27 -10.53
N ASP A 95 14.48 2.24 -10.03
CA ASP A 95 15.75 1.77 -10.57
C ASP A 95 15.62 1.21 -11.99
N SER A 96 14.45 0.66 -12.37
CA SER A 96 14.19 0.22 -13.74
C SER A 96 14.07 1.41 -14.71
N LEU A 97 13.48 2.52 -14.26
CA LEU A 97 13.43 3.77 -15.03
C LEU A 97 14.85 4.34 -15.21
N ARG A 98 15.69 4.31 -14.17
CA ARG A 98 17.12 4.67 -14.29
C ARG A 98 17.85 3.79 -15.30
N ALA A 99 17.55 2.48 -15.33
CA ALA A 99 18.14 1.58 -16.31
C ALA A 99 17.73 1.93 -17.76
N LEU A 100 16.53 2.50 -17.96
CA LEU A 100 16.09 3.08 -19.23
C LEU A 100 16.71 4.47 -19.52
N GLY A 101 17.52 5.02 -18.63
CA GLY A 101 18.14 6.33 -18.79
C GLY A 101 17.30 7.51 -18.32
N VAL A 102 16.19 7.28 -17.59
CA VAL A 102 15.42 8.35 -16.96
C VAL A 102 16.22 8.93 -15.79
N ASP A 103 16.49 10.23 -15.82
CA ASP A 103 17.05 10.94 -14.66
C ASP A 103 15.94 11.34 -13.69
N LEU A 104 15.78 10.55 -12.62
CA LEU A 104 14.74 10.81 -11.60
C LEU A 104 14.90 12.13 -10.84
N ARG A 105 16.04 12.84 -10.98
CA ARG A 105 16.22 14.18 -10.39
C ARG A 105 15.75 15.29 -11.34
N ALA A 106 15.74 15.02 -12.64
CA ALA A 106 15.34 15.96 -13.68
C ALA A 106 13.84 15.88 -14.01
N HIS A 107 13.21 14.73 -13.72
CA HIS A 107 11.81 14.47 -14.01
C HIS A 107 10.95 14.42 -12.74
N ASP A 108 9.72 14.92 -12.84
CA ASP A 108 8.72 14.86 -11.79
C ASP A 108 7.98 13.52 -11.85
N ILE A 109 8.39 12.59 -10.98
CA ILE A 109 7.79 11.25 -10.89
C ILE A 109 6.85 11.19 -9.69
N ARG A 110 5.56 11.01 -9.95
CA ARG A 110 4.51 10.97 -8.93
C ARG A 110 3.78 9.65 -8.91
N PHE A 111 3.55 9.13 -7.71
CA PHE A 111 2.66 7.99 -7.46
C PHE A 111 1.30 8.54 -7.06
N VAL A 112 0.40 8.67 -8.03
CA VAL A 112 -0.96 9.20 -7.83
C VAL A 112 -1.87 8.03 -7.50
N GLU A 113 -2.71 8.16 -6.46
CA GLU A 113 -3.63 7.08 -6.11
C GLU A 113 -4.51 6.71 -7.32
N ASP A 114 -4.52 5.43 -7.65
CA ASP A 114 -5.56 4.84 -8.48
C ASP A 114 -5.84 3.40 -8.03
N ASN A 115 -7.12 3.05 -8.01
CA ASN A 115 -7.58 1.72 -7.60
C ASN A 115 -8.00 0.94 -8.83
N TRP A 116 -7.24 -0.09 -9.16
CA TRP A 116 -7.51 -0.91 -10.33
C TRP A 116 -8.58 -1.97 -10.06
N ALA A 117 -9.55 -2.09 -10.98
CA ALA A 117 -10.53 -3.17 -10.96
C ALA A 117 -10.88 -3.63 -12.38
N GLN A 118 -11.01 -4.95 -12.55
CA GLN A 118 -11.52 -5.58 -13.77
C GLN A 118 -12.73 -6.46 -13.44
N PRO A 119 -13.96 -5.89 -13.46
CA PRO A 119 -15.17 -6.58 -13.05
C PRO A 119 -15.45 -7.88 -13.82
N ALA A 120 -15.11 -7.92 -15.11
CA ALA A 120 -15.30 -9.09 -15.97
C ALA A 120 -14.48 -10.32 -15.54
N LEU A 121 -13.32 -10.10 -14.92
CA LEU A 121 -12.47 -11.16 -14.38
C LEU A 121 -12.61 -11.35 -12.86
N GLY A 122 -13.35 -10.47 -12.18
CA GLY A 122 -13.47 -10.50 -10.72
C GLY A 122 -12.15 -10.19 -10.03
N SER A 123 -11.35 -9.30 -10.61
CA SER A 123 -10.03 -8.94 -10.11
C SER A 123 -10.01 -7.48 -9.67
N TRP A 124 -9.33 -7.17 -8.58
CA TRP A 124 -9.09 -5.79 -8.12
C TRP A 124 -7.89 -5.70 -7.19
N GLY A 125 -7.34 -4.50 -7.10
CA GLY A 125 -6.24 -4.15 -6.22
C GLY A 125 -6.21 -2.66 -5.93
N LEU A 126 -5.30 -2.25 -5.06
CA LEU A 126 -5.00 -0.84 -4.79
C LEU A 126 -3.58 -0.55 -5.27
N GLY A 127 -3.32 0.68 -5.66
CA GLY A 127 -1.97 1.12 -5.91
C GLY A 127 -1.93 2.53 -6.46
N TRP A 128 -1.23 2.69 -7.57
CA TRP A 128 -0.97 4.00 -8.17
C TRP A 128 -0.94 3.95 -9.68
N GLU A 129 -1.36 5.04 -10.29
CA GLU A 129 -0.79 5.48 -11.55
C GLU A 129 0.53 6.19 -11.27
N VAL A 130 1.56 5.86 -12.03
CA VAL A 130 2.83 6.59 -11.99
C VAL A 130 2.89 7.56 -13.15
N TRP A 131 3.07 8.83 -12.81
CA TRP A 131 3.16 9.93 -13.74
C TRP A 131 4.61 10.39 -13.86
N LEU A 132 5.06 10.68 -15.07
CA LEU A 132 6.33 11.30 -15.40
C LEU A 132 6.04 12.57 -16.20
N ASP A 133 6.35 13.73 -15.63
CA ASP A 133 6.12 15.06 -16.23
C ASP A 133 4.69 15.26 -16.79
N GLY A 134 3.69 14.78 -16.07
CA GLY A 134 2.29 14.91 -16.48
C GLY A 134 1.77 13.81 -17.42
N LEU A 135 2.60 12.82 -17.76
CA LEU A 135 2.20 11.66 -18.54
C LEU A 135 2.16 10.40 -17.67
N GLU A 136 1.01 9.74 -17.62
CA GLU A 136 0.86 8.43 -16.96
C GLU A 136 1.64 7.35 -17.72
N ILE A 137 2.71 6.83 -17.13
CA ILE A 137 3.65 5.89 -17.76
C ILE A 137 3.56 4.46 -17.20
N THR A 138 2.92 4.24 -16.06
CA THR A 138 2.87 2.91 -15.42
C THR A 138 1.66 2.77 -14.52
N GLN A 139 1.00 1.61 -14.55
CA GLN A 139 0.09 1.18 -13.48
C GLN A 139 0.87 0.31 -12.48
N PHE A 140 0.70 0.59 -11.20
CA PHE A 140 1.27 -0.15 -10.09
C PHE A 140 0.13 -0.67 -9.21
N THR A 141 0.02 -1.99 -9.01
CA THR A 141 -1.15 -2.58 -8.32
C THR A 141 -0.76 -3.70 -7.37
N TYR A 142 -1.25 -3.64 -6.13
CA TYR A 142 -1.25 -4.76 -5.20
C TYR A 142 -2.57 -5.50 -5.29
N PHE A 143 -2.56 -6.67 -5.93
CA PHE A 143 -3.76 -7.47 -6.09
C PHE A 143 -4.30 -7.95 -4.75
N GLN A 144 -5.55 -7.62 -4.47
CA GLN A 144 -6.26 -8.12 -3.30
C GLN A 144 -7.11 -9.34 -3.65
N GLN A 145 -7.73 -9.32 -4.83
CA GLN A 145 -8.47 -10.45 -5.38
C GLN A 145 -8.23 -10.63 -6.87
N VAL A 146 -8.23 -11.88 -7.32
CA VAL A 146 -8.24 -12.27 -8.74
C VAL A 146 -9.18 -13.45 -8.92
N GLY A 147 -9.99 -13.45 -9.97
CA GLY A 147 -10.99 -14.51 -10.17
C GLY A 147 -12.03 -14.61 -9.05
N GLY A 148 -12.25 -13.53 -8.30
CA GLY A 148 -13.09 -13.51 -7.10
C GLY A 148 -12.53 -14.31 -5.91
N MET A 149 -11.23 -14.61 -5.94
CA MET A 149 -10.49 -15.26 -4.86
C MET A 149 -9.55 -14.25 -4.20
N THR A 150 -9.58 -14.21 -2.88
CA THR A 150 -8.63 -13.42 -2.08
C THR A 150 -7.23 -13.99 -2.21
N LEU A 151 -6.25 -13.14 -2.54
CA LEU A 151 -4.86 -13.57 -2.70
C LEU A 151 -4.16 -13.75 -1.36
N ASP A 152 -3.35 -14.80 -1.26
CA ASP A 152 -2.43 -15.03 -0.17
C ASP A 152 -1.29 -15.95 -0.66
N PRO A 153 -0.05 -15.43 -0.84
CA PRO A 153 0.36 -14.05 -0.57
C PRO A 153 -0.15 -13.05 -1.62
N VAL A 154 -0.13 -11.77 -1.27
CA VAL A 154 -0.40 -10.65 -2.21
C VAL A 154 0.71 -10.56 -3.26
N SER A 155 0.31 -10.25 -4.49
CA SER A 155 1.21 -10.01 -5.62
C SER A 155 1.26 -8.53 -5.96
N VAL A 156 2.44 -8.04 -6.36
CA VAL A 156 2.62 -6.72 -6.94
C VAL A 156 2.67 -6.85 -8.45
N GLU A 157 1.84 -6.06 -9.12
CA GLU A 157 1.83 -5.86 -10.56
C GLU A 157 2.43 -4.49 -10.88
N ILE A 158 3.33 -4.47 -11.87
CA ILE A 158 3.92 -3.26 -12.43
C ILE A 158 3.78 -3.34 -13.95
N THR A 159 3.01 -2.43 -14.53
CA THR A 159 2.62 -2.45 -15.94
C THR A 159 3.05 -1.16 -16.61
N TYR A 160 4.14 -1.22 -17.37
CA TYR A 160 4.74 -0.07 -18.05
C TYR A 160 4.02 0.18 -19.38
N GLY A 161 3.66 1.44 -19.65
CA GLY A 161 3.28 1.91 -20.99
C GLY A 161 4.55 2.33 -21.75
N VAL A 162 5.14 1.41 -22.52
CA VAL A 162 6.47 1.59 -23.10
C VAL A 162 6.51 2.73 -24.12
N GLU A 163 5.46 2.90 -24.92
CA GLU A 163 5.35 3.98 -25.89
C GLU A 163 5.42 5.35 -25.20
N ARG A 164 4.65 5.54 -24.11
CA ARG A 164 4.61 6.81 -23.37
C ARG A 164 5.96 7.14 -22.72
N ILE A 165 6.64 6.14 -22.15
CA ILE A 165 7.99 6.31 -21.60
C ILE A 165 8.95 6.77 -22.69
N LEU A 166 8.89 6.16 -23.87
CA LEU A 166 9.78 6.49 -24.98
C LEU A 166 9.45 7.82 -25.65
N MET A 167 8.18 8.20 -25.74
CA MET A 167 7.79 9.52 -26.22
C MET A 167 8.45 10.62 -25.38
N ALA A 168 8.38 10.49 -24.04
CA ALA A 168 9.06 11.39 -23.12
C ALA A 168 10.59 11.37 -23.30
N LEU A 169 11.21 10.19 -23.36
CA LEU A 169 12.67 10.07 -23.47
C LEU A 169 13.26 10.46 -24.83
N GLN A 170 12.49 10.33 -25.90
CA GLN A 170 12.90 10.72 -27.26
C GLN A 170 12.50 12.15 -27.60
N GLY A 171 11.64 12.78 -26.80
CA GLY A 171 11.14 14.14 -27.03
C GLY A 171 10.24 14.21 -28.28
N VAL A 172 9.38 13.20 -28.48
CA VAL A 172 8.43 13.14 -29.60
C VAL A 172 6.99 13.14 -29.10
N ASP A 173 6.12 13.84 -29.82
CA ASP A 173 4.75 14.11 -29.38
C ASP A 173 3.73 13.13 -29.97
N HIS A 174 4.15 12.25 -30.88
CA HIS A 174 3.29 11.26 -31.54
C HIS A 174 3.93 9.88 -31.54
N PHE A 175 3.15 8.84 -31.20
CA PHE A 175 3.64 7.46 -31.17
C PHE A 175 4.32 7.00 -32.48
N LYS A 176 3.89 7.51 -33.66
CA LYS A 176 4.44 7.14 -34.97
C LYS A 176 5.91 7.53 -35.11
N GLU A 177 6.35 8.57 -34.40
CA GLU A 177 7.70 9.13 -34.47
C GLU A 177 8.70 8.40 -33.57
N ILE A 178 8.22 7.52 -32.68
CA ILE A 178 9.09 6.73 -31.81
C ILE A 178 10.06 5.92 -32.68
N ALA A 179 11.36 6.05 -32.42
CA ALA A 179 12.36 5.18 -33.01
C ALA A 179 12.22 3.76 -32.45
N TYR A 180 11.72 2.85 -33.28
CA TYR A 180 11.52 1.46 -32.89
C TYR A 180 12.84 0.68 -32.86
N ALA A 181 13.63 0.84 -33.93
CA ALA A 181 14.96 0.27 -34.10
C ALA A 181 15.82 1.23 -34.95
N PRO A 182 17.15 1.01 -35.07
CA PRO A 182 17.99 1.87 -35.91
C PRO A 182 17.47 2.01 -37.35
N GLY A 183 17.05 3.23 -37.72
CA GLY A 183 16.50 3.54 -39.04
C GLY A 183 15.05 3.10 -39.29
N VAL A 184 14.32 2.70 -38.24
CA VAL A 184 12.91 2.26 -38.33
C VAL A 184 12.08 2.95 -37.25
N SER A 185 11.05 3.69 -37.66
CA SER A 185 10.07 4.30 -36.78
C SER A 185 8.91 3.35 -36.45
N TYR A 186 8.23 3.60 -35.34
CA TYR A 186 7.05 2.84 -34.93
C TYR A 186 5.91 3.00 -35.95
N GLY A 187 5.75 4.19 -36.53
CA GLY A 187 4.74 4.47 -37.55
C GLY A 187 4.94 3.67 -38.84
N GLU A 188 6.19 3.48 -39.28
CA GLU A 188 6.51 2.65 -40.45
C GLU A 188 6.18 1.16 -40.23
N VAL A 189 6.29 0.68 -38.99
CA VAL A 189 6.01 -0.72 -38.66
C VAL A 189 4.52 -0.97 -38.38
N PHE A 190 3.87 -0.09 -37.62
CA PHE A 190 2.55 -0.35 -37.05
C PHE A 190 1.45 0.61 -37.51
N GLY A 191 1.78 1.71 -38.20
CA GLY A 191 0.81 2.73 -38.59
C GLY A 191 -0.32 2.21 -39.48
N GLN A 192 0.01 1.34 -40.45
CA GLN A 192 -0.99 0.70 -41.31
C GLN A 192 -1.91 -0.24 -40.50
N SER A 193 -1.33 -1.03 -39.59
CA SER A 193 -2.10 -1.94 -38.75
C SER A 193 -3.06 -1.19 -37.82
N GLU A 194 -2.61 -0.08 -37.24
CA GLU A 194 -3.46 0.78 -36.40
C GLU A 194 -4.65 1.33 -37.19
N TYR A 195 -4.45 1.77 -38.43
CA TYR A 195 -5.52 2.25 -39.30
C TYR A 195 -6.52 1.13 -39.64
N GLU A 196 -6.04 -0.01 -40.15
CA GLU A 196 -6.90 -1.10 -40.60
C GLU A 196 -7.68 -1.73 -39.45
N MET A 197 -7.03 -1.95 -38.30
CA MET A 197 -7.71 -2.49 -37.13
C MET A 197 -8.69 -1.49 -36.51
N SER A 198 -8.40 -0.19 -36.57
CA SER A 198 -9.38 0.83 -36.14
C SER A 198 -10.64 0.77 -37.00
N ARG A 199 -10.49 0.73 -38.32
CA ARG A 199 -11.61 0.59 -39.25
C ARG A 199 -12.39 -0.71 -38.99
N TYR A 200 -11.69 -1.82 -38.77
CA TYR A 200 -12.34 -3.07 -38.42
C TYR A 200 -13.18 -2.94 -37.14
N TYR A 201 -12.57 -2.47 -36.03
CA TYR A 201 -13.26 -2.39 -34.74
C TYR A 201 -14.40 -1.39 -34.70
N LEU A 202 -14.31 -0.29 -35.46
CA LEU A 202 -15.29 0.79 -35.39
C LEU A 202 -16.36 0.69 -36.47
N ASP A 203 -16.05 0.17 -37.66
CA ASP A 203 -16.94 0.23 -38.83
C ASP A 203 -17.36 -1.16 -39.31
N ASP A 204 -16.38 -2.06 -39.51
CA ASP A 204 -16.56 -3.23 -40.38
C ASP A 204 -16.75 -4.57 -39.64
N ALA A 205 -16.45 -4.66 -38.34
CA ALA A 205 -16.57 -5.93 -37.61
C ALA A 205 -18.02 -6.45 -37.61
N ASP A 206 -18.18 -7.70 -38.05
CA ASP A 206 -19.49 -8.37 -38.15
C ASP A 206 -20.03 -8.67 -36.75
N ILE A 207 -21.15 -8.03 -36.42
CA ILE A 207 -21.80 -8.13 -35.12
C ILE A 207 -22.35 -9.54 -34.88
N GLU A 208 -23.02 -10.15 -35.86
CA GLU A 208 -23.64 -11.47 -35.72
C GLU A 208 -22.56 -12.55 -35.53
N ALA A 209 -21.48 -12.47 -36.31
CA ALA A 209 -20.35 -13.38 -36.18
C ALA A 209 -19.70 -13.28 -34.79
N ASN A 210 -19.47 -12.06 -34.28
CA ASN A 210 -18.89 -11.88 -32.95
C ASN A 210 -19.84 -12.36 -31.84
N GLN A 211 -21.15 -12.14 -31.95
CA GLN A 211 -22.11 -12.70 -30.99
C GLN A 211 -22.07 -14.23 -30.94
N LEU A 212 -22.03 -14.88 -32.11
CA LEU A 212 -21.90 -16.34 -32.22
C LEU A 212 -20.58 -16.85 -31.60
N LEU A 213 -19.46 -16.17 -31.87
CA LEU A 213 -18.17 -16.52 -31.31
C LEU A 213 -18.17 -16.40 -29.78
N PHE A 214 -18.73 -15.32 -29.23
CA PHE A 214 -18.85 -15.14 -27.78
C PHE A 214 -19.60 -16.31 -27.13
N ASP A 215 -20.73 -16.70 -27.71
CA ASP A 215 -21.54 -17.80 -27.19
C ASP A 215 -20.82 -19.15 -27.28
N THR A 216 -20.16 -19.41 -28.41
CA THR A 216 -19.40 -20.63 -28.68
C THR A 216 -18.21 -20.76 -27.74
N TYR A 217 -17.39 -19.71 -27.61
CA TYR A 217 -16.24 -19.71 -26.70
C TYR A 217 -16.65 -19.87 -25.26
N ALA A 218 -17.73 -19.22 -24.83
CA ALA A 218 -18.20 -19.36 -23.46
C ALA A 218 -18.83 -20.74 -23.19
N ALA A 219 -19.38 -21.44 -24.20
CA ALA A 219 -19.79 -22.83 -24.06
C ALA A 219 -18.57 -23.75 -23.93
N GLU A 220 -17.54 -23.53 -24.75
CA GLU A 220 -16.31 -24.32 -24.69
C GLU A 220 -15.55 -24.12 -23.37
N ALA A 221 -15.50 -22.89 -22.85
CA ALA A 221 -14.95 -22.62 -21.51
C ALA A 221 -15.65 -23.44 -20.41
N ARG A 222 -16.98 -23.61 -20.49
CA ARG A 222 -17.74 -24.45 -19.55
C ARG A 222 -17.35 -25.92 -19.69
N ARG A 223 -17.30 -26.43 -20.91
CA ARG A 223 -16.87 -27.80 -21.19
C ARG A 223 -15.48 -28.08 -20.64
N MET A 224 -14.54 -27.16 -20.81
CA MET A 224 -13.18 -27.28 -20.25
C MET A 224 -13.15 -27.29 -18.72
N ILE A 225 -14.05 -26.55 -18.06
CA ILE A 225 -14.20 -26.62 -16.60
C ILE A 225 -14.70 -28.01 -16.17
N GLU A 226 -15.68 -28.57 -16.88
CA GLU A 226 -16.23 -29.91 -16.63
C GLU A 226 -15.18 -31.00 -16.81
N GLU A 227 -14.33 -30.88 -17.83
CA GLU A 227 -13.17 -31.75 -18.09
C GLU A 227 -11.98 -31.51 -17.13
N ARG A 228 -12.12 -30.61 -16.16
CA ARG A 228 -11.07 -30.23 -15.20
C ARG A 228 -9.78 -29.69 -15.85
N LEU A 229 -9.92 -28.95 -16.94
CA LEU A 229 -8.84 -28.30 -17.68
C LEU A 229 -8.88 -26.75 -17.50
N PRO A 230 -8.30 -26.21 -16.42
CA PRO A 230 -8.44 -24.78 -16.09
C PRO A 230 -7.76 -23.83 -17.07
N ILE A 231 -6.61 -24.22 -17.63
CA ILE A 231 -5.88 -23.40 -18.60
C ILE A 231 -6.73 -23.15 -19.86
N PRO A 232 -7.17 -24.18 -20.61
CA PRO A 232 -7.98 -23.92 -21.80
C PRO A 232 -9.31 -23.26 -21.45
N ALA A 233 -9.92 -23.59 -20.31
CA ALA A 233 -11.12 -22.88 -19.84
C ALA A 233 -10.90 -21.37 -19.75
N TYR A 234 -9.81 -20.94 -19.11
CA TYR A 234 -9.48 -19.52 -18.97
C TYR A 234 -9.14 -18.88 -20.33
N VAL A 235 -8.40 -19.57 -21.20
CA VAL A 235 -8.08 -19.07 -22.56
C VAL A 235 -9.35 -18.79 -23.37
N TYR A 236 -10.36 -19.65 -23.29
CA TYR A 236 -11.64 -19.39 -23.94
C TYR A 236 -12.41 -18.22 -23.30
N VAL A 237 -12.25 -17.96 -22.01
CA VAL A 237 -12.78 -16.73 -21.38
C VAL A 237 -12.08 -15.48 -21.93
N LEU A 238 -10.77 -15.53 -22.18
CA LEU A 238 -10.06 -14.41 -22.82
C LEU A 238 -10.59 -14.13 -24.23
N LYS A 239 -10.87 -15.18 -25.01
CA LYS A 239 -11.52 -15.04 -26.32
C LYS A 239 -12.90 -14.40 -26.21
N CYS A 240 -13.72 -14.80 -25.23
CA CYS A 240 -14.98 -14.10 -24.93
C CYS A 240 -14.75 -12.63 -24.62
N SER A 241 -13.71 -12.29 -23.84
CA SER A 241 -13.40 -10.91 -23.49
C SER A 241 -13.04 -10.08 -24.70
N HIS A 242 -12.20 -10.59 -25.60
CA HIS A 242 -11.83 -9.86 -26.81
C HIS A 242 -13.04 -9.66 -27.73
N THR A 243 -13.80 -10.73 -28.00
CA THR A 243 -15.02 -10.66 -28.80
C THR A 243 -16.05 -9.68 -28.21
N PHE A 244 -16.19 -9.65 -26.88
CA PHE A 244 -17.00 -8.65 -26.20
C PHE A 244 -16.50 -7.23 -26.47
N ASN A 245 -15.19 -6.98 -26.35
CA ASN A 245 -14.62 -5.65 -26.61
C ASN A 245 -14.83 -5.20 -28.06
N VAL A 246 -14.78 -6.13 -29.04
CA VAL A 246 -15.10 -5.80 -30.44
C VAL A 246 -16.57 -5.37 -30.58
N LEU A 247 -17.50 -6.12 -29.97
CA LEU A 247 -18.92 -5.76 -29.98
C LEU A 247 -19.19 -4.42 -29.29
N ASP A 248 -18.45 -4.13 -28.22
CA ASP A 248 -18.57 -2.88 -27.47
C ASP A 248 -18.07 -1.68 -28.30
N ALA A 249 -16.92 -1.80 -28.94
CA ALA A 249 -16.36 -0.78 -29.84
C ALA A 249 -17.28 -0.50 -31.04
N ARG A 250 -17.96 -1.53 -31.56
CA ARG A 250 -18.99 -1.38 -32.60
C ARG A 250 -20.27 -0.71 -32.13
N GLY A 251 -20.42 -0.43 -30.82
CA GLY A 251 -21.63 0.13 -30.24
C GLY A 251 -22.82 -0.85 -30.27
N ALA A 252 -22.55 -2.16 -30.37
CA ALA A 252 -23.56 -3.19 -30.57
C ALA A 252 -24.07 -3.82 -29.26
N ILE A 253 -23.64 -3.31 -28.11
CA ILE A 253 -23.96 -3.85 -26.78
C ILE A 253 -24.74 -2.82 -25.97
N SER A 254 -25.95 -3.16 -25.54
CA SER A 254 -26.70 -2.38 -24.56
C SER A 254 -26.14 -2.51 -23.13
N THR A 255 -26.52 -1.60 -22.23
CA THR A 255 -26.13 -1.67 -20.81
C THR A 255 -26.53 -2.99 -20.14
N THR A 256 -27.70 -3.52 -20.46
CA THR A 256 -28.21 -4.80 -19.96
C THR A 256 -27.38 -5.99 -20.50
N GLU A 257 -27.04 -5.97 -21.79
CA GLU A 257 -26.22 -7.01 -22.41
C GLU A 257 -24.80 -7.00 -21.87
N ARG A 258 -24.21 -5.82 -21.65
CA ARG A 258 -22.92 -5.65 -20.98
C ARG A 258 -22.91 -6.32 -19.61
N ALA A 259 -23.91 -6.03 -18.77
CA ALA A 259 -24.02 -6.62 -17.44
C ALA A 259 -24.13 -8.16 -17.50
N LYS A 260 -24.90 -8.71 -18.45
CA LYS A 260 -25.04 -10.16 -18.66
C LYS A 260 -23.74 -10.80 -19.12
N ALA A 261 -23.05 -10.19 -20.09
CA ALA A 261 -21.76 -10.67 -20.60
C ALA A 261 -20.70 -10.69 -19.50
N PHE A 262 -20.58 -9.61 -18.73
CA PHE A 262 -19.67 -9.53 -17.58
C PHE A 262 -20.00 -10.56 -16.51
N GLY A 263 -21.29 -10.76 -16.19
CA GLY A 263 -21.72 -11.81 -15.26
C GLY A 263 -21.32 -13.21 -15.71
N ARG A 264 -21.44 -13.50 -17.02
CA ARG A 264 -21.04 -14.79 -17.62
C ARG A 264 -19.52 -14.98 -17.55
N MET A 265 -18.73 -14.02 -18.03
CA MET A 265 -17.27 -14.09 -18.00
C MET A 265 -16.71 -14.19 -16.57
N ARG A 266 -17.27 -13.43 -15.63
CA ARG A 266 -16.88 -13.46 -14.22
C ARG A 266 -17.15 -14.83 -13.59
N THR A 267 -18.29 -15.45 -13.91
CA THR A 267 -18.63 -16.80 -13.43
C THR A 267 -17.66 -17.84 -13.97
N LEU A 268 -17.32 -17.78 -15.25
CA LEU A 268 -16.37 -18.71 -15.88
C LEU A 268 -14.96 -18.52 -15.33
N THR A 269 -14.50 -17.27 -15.21
CA THR A 269 -13.19 -16.92 -14.64
C THR A 269 -13.06 -17.46 -13.23
N ARG A 270 -14.07 -17.23 -12.37
CA ARG A 270 -14.06 -17.73 -10.99
C ARG A 270 -13.92 -19.26 -10.94
N LYS A 271 -14.67 -19.99 -11.77
CA LYS A 271 -14.59 -21.45 -11.82
C LYS A 271 -13.24 -21.94 -12.33
N ALA A 272 -12.68 -21.30 -13.36
CA ALA A 272 -11.36 -21.62 -13.88
C ALA A 272 -10.25 -21.34 -12.85
N ALA A 273 -10.34 -20.22 -12.12
CA ALA A 273 -9.42 -19.84 -11.03
C ALA A 273 -9.46 -20.84 -9.87
N GLN A 274 -10.65 -21.21 -9.40
CA GLN A 274 -10.83 -22.22 -8.35
C GLN A 274 -10.26 -23.57 -8.76
N LEU A 275 -10.57 -24.02 -9.98
CA LEU A 275 -10.04 -25.26 -10.52
C LEU A 275 -8.53 -25.21 -10.69
N TRP A 276 -7.96 -24.08 -11.13
CA TRP A 276 -6.51 -23.90 -11.21
C TRP A 276 -5.84 -24.11 -9.84
N VAL A 277 -6.33 -23.44 -8.79
CA VAL A 277 -5.79 -23.59 -7.44
C VAL A 277 -5.89 -25.05 -6.96
N GLN A 278 -7.04 -25.69 -7.16
CA GLN A 278 -7.23 -27.11 -6.85
C GLN A 278 -6.20 -27.99 -7.59
N ARG A 279 -5.98 -27.76 -8.88
CA ARG A 279 -5.01 -28.53 -9.67
C ARG A 279 -3.57 -28.32 -9.19
N ARG A 280 -3.21 -27.11 -8.74
CA ARG A 280 -1.88 -26.84 -8.17
C ARG A 280 -1.68 -27.50 -6.81
N GLU A 281 -2.72 -27.55 -5.98
CA GLU A 281 -2.71 -28.29 -4.70
C GLU A 281 -2.57 -29.80 -4.92
N GLU A 282 -3.33 -30.38 -5.85
CA GLU A 282 -3.23 -31.82 -6.22
C GLU A 282 -1.83 -32.20 -6.74
N LEU A 283 -1.11 -31.24 -7.35
CA LEU A 283 0.28 -31.41 -7.79
C LEU A 283 1.31 -31.07 -6.71
N GLY A 284 0.87 -30.78 -5.49
CA GLY A 284 1.72 -30.52 -4.33
C GLY A 284 2.48 -29.18 -4.37
N HIS A 285 1.95 -28.16 -5.06
CA HIS A 285 2.60 -26.83 -5.20
C HIS A 285 4.07 -26.93 -5.60
N GLN A 286 4.34 -27.39 -6.82
CA GLN A 286 5.68 -27.71 -7.32
C GLN A 286 6.69 -26.55 -7.27
N LEU A 287 6.23 -25.29 -7.25
CA LEU A 287 7.08 -24.10 -7.09
C LEU A 287 7.34 -23.74 -5.62
N GLY A 288 6.84 -24.55 -4.68
CA GLY A 288 6.90 -24.32 -3.25
C GLY A 288 5.73 -23.49 -2.73
N VAL A 289 5.78 -23.18 -1.43
CA VAL A 289 4.80 -22.36 -0.73
C VAL A 289 5.52 -21.12 -0.24
N ALA A 290 5.05 -19.94 -0.63
CA ALA A 290 5.58 -18.68 -0.17
C ALA A 290 5.45 -18.60 1.35
N ARG A 291 6.53 -18.21 2.03
CA ARG A 291 6.53 -18.07 3.48
C ARG A 291 6.27 -16.61 3.85
N PRO A 292 5.38 -16.33 4.81
CA PRO A 292 5.26 -15.00 5.35
C PRO A 292 6.60 -14.57 5.97
N PRO A 293 6.85 -13.26 6.08
CA PRO A 293 8.01 -12.78 6.81
C PRO A 293 7.97 -13.25 8.28
N ALA A 294 9.14 -13.45 8.87
CA ALA A 294 9.22 -13.82 10.29
C ALA A 294 8.64 -12.70 11.16
N ALA A 295 7.98 -13.08 12.25
CA ALA A 295 7.51 -12.10 13.22
C ALA A 295 8.71 -11.36 13.84
N ALA A 296 8.59 -10.06 14.02
CA ALA A 296 9.55 -9.27 14.76
C ALA A 296 9.47 -9.65 16.25
N GLU A 297 10.62 -9.71 16.90
CA GLU A 297 10.73 -10.02 18.32
C GLU A 297 11.25 -8.79 19.07
N LEU A 298 10.72 -8.56 20.27
CA LEU A 298 11.28 -7.58 21.19
C LEU A 298 12.60 -8.10 21.76
N PRO A 299 13.57 -7.22 22.09
CA PRO A 299 14.77 -7.64 22.80
C PRO A 299 14.40 -8.18 24.19
N ALA A 300 15.23 -9.10 24.70
CA ALA A 300 15.00 -9.73 26.02
C ALA A 300 14.97 -8.72 27.17
N GLU A 301 15.75 -7.64 27.05
CA GLU A 301 15.76 -6.52 27.99
C GLU A 301 15.41 -5.24 27.24
N LEU A 302 14.42 -4.51 27.78
CA LEU A 302 14.04 -3.20 27.27
C LEU A 302 14.91 -2.12 27.94
N PRO A 303 15.36 -1.11 27.18
CA PRO A 303 16.10 -0.01 27.78
C PRO A 303 15.21 0.78 28.75
N VAL A 304 15.85 1.46 29.70
CA VAL A 304 15.20 2.36 30.65
C VAL A 304 15.67 3.79 30.41
N THR A 305 14.84 4.74 30.79
CA THR A 305 15.18 6.16 30.80
C THR A 305 14.98 6.70 32.20
N ASP A 306 15.83 7.63 32.62
CA ASP A 306 15.85 8.14 34.00
C ASP A 306 15.26 9.55 34.14
N ALA A 307 14.98 10.21 33.02
CA ALA A 307 14.47 11.57 32.97
C ALA A 307 13.32 11.69 31.94
N PRO A 308 12.44 12.70 32.10
CA PRO A 308 11.47 13.04 31.08
C PRO A 308 12.14 13.34 29.74
N ALA A 309 11.52 12.91 28.65
CA ALA A 309 12.03 13.15 27.30
C ALA A 309 10.90 13.17 26.27
N THR A 310 11.13 13.78 25.10
CA THR A 310 10.19 13.69 23.98
C THR A 310 10.23 12.29 23.36
N LEU A 311 9.05 11.72 23.16
CA LEU A 311 8.83 10.54 22.34
C LEU A 311 8.66 10.96 20.88
N LEU A 312 9.42 10.34 19.99
CA LEU A 312 9.20 10.31 18.56
C LEU A 312 8.72 8.92 18.17
N PHE A 313 7.60 8.83 17.46
CA PHE A 313 7.20 7.64 16.73
C PHE A 313 6.87 7.98 15.28
N GLU A 314 7.52 7.33 14.33
CA GLU A 314 7.23 7.47 12.91
C GLU A 314 6.72 6.13 12.37
N ILE A 315 5.61 6.19 11.65
CA ILE A 315 5.07 5.10 10.86
C ILE A 315 5.31 5.44 9.39
N GLY A 316 6.29 4.78 8.78
CA GLY A 316 6.65 4.99 7.39
C GLY A 316 5.86 4.09 6.45
N VAL A 317 5.31 4.67 5.39
CA VAL A 317 4.42 3.99 4.44
C VAL A 317 4.83 4.30 3.00
N GLU A 318 4.38 3.46 2.07
CA GLU A 318 4.31 3.86 0.65
C GLU A 318 3.25 4.96 0.47
N GLU A 319 3.29 5.70 -0.64
CA GLU A 319 2.52 6.93 -0.88
C GLU A 319 1.01 6.77 -0.64
N MET A 320 0.54 7.31 0.48
CA MET A 320 -0.86 7.34 0.86
C MET A 320 -1.68 8.21 -0.10
N PRO A 321 -2.95 7.84 -0.33
CA PRO A 321 -3.97 8.74 -0.85
C PRO A 321 -3.99 10.09 -0.14
N HIS A 322 -4.13 11.19 -0.87
CA HIS A 322 -4.19 12.53 -0.28
C HIS A 322 -5.28 12.64 0.80
N ALA A 323 -6.39 11.92 0.62
CA ALA A 323 -7.55 11.96 1.50
C ALA A 323 -7.29 11.23 2.82
N GLU A 324 -6.38 10.26 2.81
CA GLU A 324 -6.02 9.48 3.99
C GLU A 324 -4.92 10.15 4.82
N VAL A 325 -4.11 11.05 4.26
CA VAL A 325 -2.98 11.68 4.98
C VAL A 325 -3.45 12.40 6.24
N THR A 326 -4.31 13.41 6.10
CA THR A 326 -4.81 14.18 7.25
C THR A 326 -5.68 13.33 8.17
N ARG A 327 -6.53 12.47 7.60
CA ARG A 327 -7.42 11.59 8.38
C ARG A 327 -6.61 10.66 9.28
N SER A 328 -5.58 10.02 8.74
CA SER A 328 -4.72 9.09 9.48
C SER A 328 -4.01 9.79 10.64
N ALA A 329 -3.55 11.04 10.45
CA ALA A 329 -2.98 11.83 11.54
C ALA A 329 -3.98 12.02 12.69
N HIS A 330 -5.23 12.39 12.38
CA HIS A 330 -6.27 12.56 13.40
C HIS A 330 -6.61 11.26 14.12
N THR A 331 -6.84 10.17 13.38
CA THR A 331 -7.17 8.86 13.96
C THR A 331 -6.04 8.34 14.85
N VAL A 332 -4.78 8.46 14.41
CA VAL A 332 -3.62 8.04 15.20
C VAL A 332 -3.45 8.91 16.45
N ARG A 333 -3.67 10.23 16.36
CA ARG A 333 -3.65 11.13 17.52
C ARG A 333 -4.68 10.73 18.57
N GLU A 334 -5.91 10.45 18.15
CA GLU A 334 -6.99 10.03 19.05
C GLU A 334 -6.71 8.67 19.70
N ALA A 335 -6.19 7.71 18.91
CA ALA A 335 -5.78 6.40 19.42
C ALA A 335 -4.65 6.53 20.45
N LEU A 336 -3.62 7.33 20.15
CA LEU A 336 -2.51 7.59 21.07
C LEU A 336 -2.99 8.25 22.36
N ALA A 337 -3.79 9.32 22.26
CA ALA A 337 -4.31 10.03 23.43
C ALA A 337 -5.17 9.13 24.31
N THR A 338 -6.05 8.32 23.70
CA THR A 338 -6.91 7.38 24.42
C THR A 338 -6.08 6.31 25.15
N LYS A 339 -5.10 5.72 24.45
CA LYS A 339 -4.26 4.67 25.03
C LYS A 339 -3.36 5.22 26.13
N LEU A 340 -2.74 6.40 25.95
CA LEU A 340 -1.92 7.03 27.00
C LEU A 340 -2.76 7.40 28.22
N ALA A 341 -3.98 7.94 28.03
CA ALA A 341 -4.90 8.25 29.13
C ALA A 341 -5.36 7.01 29.93
N ALA A 342 -5.28 5.82 29.33
CA ALA A 342 -5.54 4.54 30.01
C ALA A 342 -4.33 4.02 30.82
N THR A 343 -3.18 4.69 30.73
CA THR A 343 -1.97 4.39 31.51
C THR A 343 -1.81 5.38 32.66
N ARG A 344 -0.82 5.16 33.54
CA ARG A 344 -0.40 6.18 34.52
C ARG A 344 0.83 6.97 34.05
N LEU A 345 1.25 6.81 32.78
CA LEU A 345 2.45 7.42 32.26
C LEU A 345 2.21 8.91 32.06
N GLY A 346 2.89 9.76 32.84
CA GLY A 346 2.81 11.20 32.66
C GLY A 346 3.43 11.63 31.33
N HIS A 347 2.82 12.60 30.67
CA HIS A 347 3.32 13.17 29.43
C HIS A 347 2.81 14.61 29.25
N GLY A 348 3.48 15.36 28.37
CA GLY A 348 3.12 16.69 27.89
C GLY A 348 2.21 16.65 26.67
N GLU A 349 2.40 17.61 25.77
CA GLU A 349 1.58 17.76 24.56
C GLU A 349 1.76 16.57 23.60
N ILE A 350 0.67 16.18 22.94
CA ILE A 350 0.66 15.19 21.85
C ILE A 350 0.44 15.93 20.53
N SER A 351 1.44 15.88 19.66
CA SER A 351 1.38 16.42 18.29
C SER A 351 1.50 15.29 17.28
N VAL A 352 0.67 15.30 16.24
CA VAL A 352 0.72 14.31 15.16
C VAL A 352 0.71 15.03 13.82
N TYR A 353 1.64 14.64 12.94
CA TYR A 353 1.83 15.17 11.61
C TYR A 353 1.75 14.02 10.60
N ALA A 354 1.39 14.32 9.36
CA ALA A 354 1.44 13.32 8.30
C ALA A 354 1.81 13.93 6.95
N THR A 355 2.45 13.11 6.14
CA THR A 355 2.74 13.36 4.73
C THR A 355 2.24 12.15 3.93
N PRO A 356 2.30 12.14 2.58
CA PRO A 356 2.03 10.92 1.81
C PRO A 356 2.80 9.68 2.29
N ARG A 357 4.02 9.82 2.84
CA ARG A 357 4.90 8.68 3.13
C ARG A 357 5.11 8.41 4.61
N ARG A 358 4.51 9.19 5.51
CA ARG A 358 4.71 9.00 6.96
C ARG A 358 3.58 9.58 7.80
N ILE A 359 3.41 8.98 8.98
CA ILE A 359 2.71 9.57 10.12
C ILE A 359 3.74 9.74 11.24
N VAL A 360 3.86 10.94 11.78
CA VAL A 360 4.85 11.31 12.80
C VAL A 360 4.12 11.73 14.05
N LEU A 361 4.40 11.07 15.18
CA LEU A 361 3.86 11.36 16.49
C LEU A 361 5.01 11.91 17.34
N LEU A 362 4.75 13.05 17.98
CA LEU A 362 5.62 13.66 18.96
C LEU A 362 4.84 13.79 20.27
N VAL A 363 5.43 13.33 21.37
CA VAL A 363 4.86 13.52 22.71
C VAL A 363 5.93 14.10 23.60
N ASP A 364 5.70 15.29 24.13
CA ASP A 364 6.68 15.97 24.99
C ASP A 364 6.65 15.44 26.42
N GLU A 365 7.75 15.67 27.17
CA GLU A 365 7.82 15.45 28.62
C GLU A 365 7.32 14.07 29.10
N VAL A 366 7.51 13.02 28.30
CA VAL A 366 7.12 11.66 28.67
C VAL A 366 7.97 11.21 29.85
N GLN A 367 7.32 10.94 30.97
CA GLN A 367 7.99 10.56 32.22
C GLN A 367 8.72 9.22 32.09
N PRO A 368 9.79 8.97 32.87
CA PRO A 368 10.60 7.75 32.78
C PRO A 368 9.85 6.45 33.12
N GLY A 369 8.71 6.54 33.79
CA GLY A 369 7.84 5.42 34.09
C GLY A 369 6.50 5.87 34.68
N GLU A 370 5.59 4.91 34.78
CA GLU A 370 4.36 5.08 35.55
C GLU A 370 4.72 5.25 37.04
N PRO A 371 4.00 6.10 37.80
CA PRO A 371 4.10 6.09 39.24
C PRO A 371 3.54 4.78 39.81
N ASP A 372 4.09 4.35 40.95
CA ASP A 372 3.51 3.31 41.77
C ASP A 372 2.09 3.72 42.19
N ALA A 373 1.17 2.76 42.20
CA ALA A 373 -0.19 2.97 42.67
C ALA A 373 -0.50 2.06 43.86
N GLU A 374 -1.31 2.55 44.80
CA GLU A 374 -1.83 1.72 45.88
C GLU A 374 -3.22 1.19 45.51
N ARG A 375 -3.38 -0.13 45.55
CA ARG A 375 -4.67 -0.80 45.42
C ARG A 375 -5.12 -1.33 46.78
N THR A 376 -6.26 -0.82 47.23
CA THR A 376 -6.85 -1.24 48.51
C THR A 376 -7.90 -2.33 48.28
N MET A 377 -7.66 -3.52 48.83
CA MET A 377 -8.62 -4.62 48.85
C MET A 377 -9.41 -4.57 50.16
N ARG A 378 -10.73 -4.46 50.05
CA ARG A 378 -11.63 -4.42 51.20
C ARG A 378 -11.74 -5.79 51.86
N GLY A 379 -11.38 -5.84 53.14
CA GLY A 379 -11.55 -6.99 54.01
C GLY A 379 -12.77 -6.87 54.94
N PRO A 380 -12.86 -7.70 55.98
CA PRO A 380 -13.98 -7.66 56.94
C PRO A 380 -14.05 -6.33 57.71
N ARG A 381 -15.21 -6.03 58.29
CA ARG A 381 -15.37 -4.88 59.21
C ARG A 381 -14.38 -4.99 60.36
N VAL A 382 -13.90 -3.87 60.90
CA VAL A 382 -12.95 -3.87 62.03
C VAL A 382 -13.51 -4.67 63.22
N SER A 383 -14.81 -4.57 63.48
CA SER A 383 -15.51 -5.33 64.53
C SER A 383 -15.57 -6.85 64.30
N ALA A 384 -15.37 -7.30 63.06
CA ALA A 384 -15.29 -8.72 62.71
C ALA A 384 -13.83 -9.18 62.52
N ALA A 385 -12.89 -8.23 62.37
CA ALA A 385 -11.49 -8.48 62.13
C ALA A 385 -10.67 -8.65 63.42
N TYR A 386 -11.09 -7.99 64.51
CA TYR A 386 -10.43 -8.07 65.82
C TYR A 386 -11.45 -8.44 66.91
N ASP A 387 -11.03 -9.27 67.87
CA ASP A 387 -11.85 -9.61 69.04
C ASP A 387 -11.78 -8.54 70.14
N ALA A 388 -12.45 -8.79 71.27
CA ALA A 388 -12.53 -7.87 72.40
C ALA A 388 -11.17 -7.55 73.05
N ASP A 389 -10.19 -8.45 72.90
CA ASP A 389 -8.83 -8.29 73.41
C ASP A 389 -7.89 -7.66 72.36
N GLY A 390 -8.42 -7.31 71.18
CA GLY A 390 -7.67 -6.71 70.08
C GLY A 390 -6.89 -7.71 69.22
N SER A 391 -7.09 -9.02 69.41
CA SER A 391 -6.40 -10.06 68.65
C SER A 391 -7.07 -10.30 67.29
N PRO A 392 -6.30 -10.59 66.21
CA PRO A 392 -6.86 -10.84 64.89
C PRO A 392 -7.71 -12.11 64.85
N THR A 393 -8.96 -12.00 64.39
CA THR A 393 -9.87 -13.15 64.26
C THR A 393 -9.48 -14.05 63.09
N LYS A 394 -10.07 -15.25 63.02
CA LYS A 394 -9.94 -16.14 61.85
C LYS A 394 -10.35 -15.47 60.53
N ALA A 395 -11.28 -14.50 60.58
CA ALA A 395 -11.71 -13.76 59.39
C ALA A 395 -10.62 -12.80 58.89
N ALA A 396 -9.93 -12.08 59.79
CA ALA A 396 -8.78 -11.25 59.43
C ALA A 396 -7.61 -12.08 58.93
N GLN A 397 -7.28 -13.18 59.62
CA GLN A 397 -6.19 -14.09 59.23
C GLN A 397 -6.46 -14.76 57.88
N GLY A 398 -7.69 -15.20 57.63
CA GLY A 398 -8.11 -15.77 56.35
C GLY A 398 -8.05 -14.75 55.21
N PHE A 399 -8.47 -13.52 55.46
CA PHE A 399 -8.37 -12.43 54.49
C PHE A 399 -6.91 -12.08 54.18
N ALA A 400 -6.05 -11.90 55.19
CA ALA A 400 -4.62 -11.62 55.01
C ALA A 400 -3.92 -12.73 54.21
N ARG A 401 -4.18 -14.00 54.55
CA ARG A 401 -3.67 -15.15 53.80
C ARG A 401 -4.16 -15.16 52.35
N GLY A 402 -5.43 -14.84 52.10
CA GLY A 402 -5.98 -14.72 50.75
C GLY A 402 -5.38 -13.57 49.94
N GLN A 403 -4.86 -12.54 50.61
CA GLN A 403 -4.12 -11.44 49.99
C GLN A 403 -2.61 -11.68 49.91
N GLY A 404 -2.09 -12.74 50.54
CA GLY A 404 -0.66 -13.06 50.55
C GLY A 404 0.20 -12.14 51.41
N ILE A 405 -0.38 -11.52 52.45
CA ILE A 405 0.31 -10.63 53.41
C ILE A 405 0.16 -11.15 54.85
N ASP A 406 0.94 -10.63 55.79
CA ASP A 406 0.73 -10.92 57.21
C ASP A 406 -0.52 -10.22 57.74
N VAL A 407 -1.15 -10.78 58.77
CA VAL A 407 -2.35 -10.17 59.37
C VAL A 407 -2.01 -8.83 60.03
N GLY A 408 -0.76 -8.63 60.47
CA GLY A 408 -0.26 -7.36 61.00
C GLY A 408 -0.12 -6.26 59.96
N ASP A 409 -0.06 -6.61 58.67
CA ASP A 409 0.05 -5.64 57.56
C ASP A 409 -1.30 -5.08 57.11
N LEU A 410 -2.41 -5.55 57.71
CA LEU A 410 -3.75 -5.05 57.44
C LEU A 410 -3.92 -3.63 57.96
N ARG A 411 -4.30 -2.70 57.07
CA ARG A 411 -4.60 -1.31 57.44
C ARG A 411 -6.08 -1.14 57.72
N ARG A 412 -6.44 -0.25 58.66
CA ARG A 412 -7.84 0.17 58.81
C ARG A 412 -8.19 1.11 57.67
N ILE A 413 -9.29 0.83 56.97
CA ILE A 413 -9.80 1.61 55.85
C ILE A 413 -11.27 1.96 56.12
N GLU A 414 -11.72 3.09 55.61
CA GLU A 414 -13.12 3.49 55.71
C GLU A 414 -13.83 3.23 54.38
N VAL A 415 -14.95 2.52 54.43
CA VAL A 415 -15.77 2.22 53.24
C VAL A 415 -17.22 2.54 53.58
N ASP A 416 -17.80 3.52 52.87
CA ASP A 416 -19.17 4.00 53.08
C ASP A 416 -19.46 4.39 54.54
N GLY A 417 -18.50 5.02 55.22
CA GLY A 417 -18.61 5.43 56.63
C GLY A 417 -18.42 4.30 57.66
N VAL A 418 -18.05 3.09 57.21
CA VAL A 418 -17.88 1.92 58.08
C VAL A 418 -16.41 1.47 58.09
N PRO A 419 -15.77 1.33 59.28
CA PRO A 419 -14.39 0.90 59.37
C PRO A 419 -14.24 -0.59 59.02
N HIS A 420 -13.39 -0.87 58.05
CA HIS A 420 -12.96 -2.22 57.64
C HIS A 420 -11.45 -2.37 57.83
N VAL A 421 -10.98 -3.62 57.86
CA VAL A 421 -9.57 -3.90 57.57
C VAL A 421 -9.40 -4.04 56.06
N GLY A 422 -8.28 -3.60 55.53
CA GLY A 422 -7.94 -3.66 54.12
C GLY A 422 -6.49 -4.05 53.91
N ALA A 423 -6.25 -4.77 52.82
CA ALA A 423 -4.89 -5.01 52.35
C ALA A 423 -4.57 -3.94 51.31
N VAL A 424 -3.52 -3.16 51.56
CA VAL A 424 -3.00 -2.21 50.58
C VAL A 424 -1.86 -2.88 49.83
N LYS A 425 -2.01 -3.07 48.52
CA LYS A 425 -0.95 -3.57 47.65
C LYS A 425 -0.40 -2.44 46.81
N THR A 426 0.93 -2.35 46.74
CA THR A 426 1.60 -1.42 45.83
C THR A 426 1.75 -2.09 44.47
N ASP A 427 1.04 -1.56 43.48
CA ASP A 427 1.21 -1.91 42.07
C ASP A 427 2.36 -1.07 41.53
N ARG A 428 3.53 -1.70 41.36
CA ARG A 428 4.72 -1.03 40.82
C ARG A 428 4.47 -0.47 39.43
N GLY A 429 4.90 0.76 39.20
CA GLY A 429 4.84 1.39 37.89
C GLY A 429 5.72 0.69 36.87
N ARG A 430 5.29 0.66 35.61
CA ARG A 430 6.08 0.12 34.50
C ARG A 430 7.03 1.20 33.95
N PRO A 431 8.24 0.85 33.51
CA PRO A 431 9.12 1.77 32.77
C PRO A 431 8.43 2.29 31.50
N ALA A 432 8.69 3.56 31.14
CA ALA A 432 8.07 4.21 30.00
C ALA A 432 8.25 3.41 28.71
N VAL A 433 9.46 2.94 28.44
CA VAL A 433 9.79 2.14 27.25
C VAL A 433 8.91 0.89 27.16
N ALA A 434 8.61 0.22 28.28
CA ALA A 434 7.75 -0.96 28.28
C ALA A 434 6.30 -0.61 27.92
N VAL A 435 5.77 0.48 28.50
CA VAL A 435 4.43 0.98 28.20
C VAL A 435 4.31 1.41 26.74
N LEU A 436 5.28 2.19 26.26
CA LEU A 436 5.30 2.72 24.90
C LEU A 436 5.53 1.62 23.86
N SER A 437 6.40 0.64 24.12
CA SER A 437 6.61 -0.52 23.25
C SER A 437 5.30 -1.23 22.93
N GLU A 438 4.51 -1.52 23.97
CA GLU A 438 3.20 -2.16 23.85
C GLU A 438 2.19 -1.26 23.11
N LEU A 439 2.07 -0.01 23.55
CA LEU A 439 1.08 0.94 23.05
C LEU A 439 1.29 1.24 21.56
N LEU A 440 2.52 1.54 21.15
CA LEU A 440 2.85 1.90 19.77
C LEU A 440 2.67 0.69 18.84
N GLY A 441 2.97 -0.52 19.30
CA GLY A 441 2.69 -1.76 18.56
C GLY A 441 1.19 -1.94 18.30
N GLN A 442 0.35 -1.68 19.31
CA GLN A 442 -1.10 -1.72 19.15
C GLN A 442 -1.61 -0.68 18.14
N ILE A 443 -1.10 0.56 18.19
CA ILE A 443 -1.48 1.61 17.23
C ILE A 443 -1.24 1.14 15.79
N VAL A 444 -0.07 0.56 15.50
CA VAL A 444 0.25 0.08 14.15
C VAL A 444 -0.65 -1.09 13.73
N ALA A 445 -0.92 -2.04 14.62
CA ALA A 445 -1.81 -3.18 14.33
C ALA A 445 -3.27 -2.76 14.08
N GLU A 446 -3.71 -1.68 14.72
CA GLU A 446 -5.07 -1.14 14.66
C GLU A 446 -5.27 -0.10 13.55
N LEU A 447 -4.23 0.28 12.80
CA LEU A 447 -4.34 1.24 11.69
C LEU A 447 -5.41 0.80 10.68
N ARG A 448 -6.33 1.70 10.34
CA ARG A 448 -7.36 1.47 9.32
C ARG A 448 -7.59 2.74 8.49
N ALA A 449 -8.03 2.54 7.27
CA ALA A 449 -8.40 3.58 6.30
C ALA A 449 -9.78 3.27 5.66
N ASP A 450 -10.30 4.13 4.79
CA ASP A 450 -11.56 3.86 4.07
C ASP A 450 -11.45 2.61 3.20
N LYS A 451 -10.31 2.47 2.52
CA LYS A 451 -9.94 1.29 1.76
C LYS A 451 -8.63 0.75 2.33
N ASN A 452 -8.63 -0.55 2.62
CA ASN A 452 -7.48 -1.22 3.19
C ASN A 452 -6.99 -2.30 2.22
N MET A 453 -5.68 -2.47 2.18
CA MET A 453 -5.00 -3.50 1.42
C MET A 453 -4.07 -4.30 2.32
N ARG A 454 -3.86 -5.55 1.94
CA ARG A 454 -2.80 -6.41 2.46
C ARG A 454 -1.60 -6.35 1.52
N TRP A 455 -0.43 -6.70 2.04
CA TRP A 455 0.82 -6.84 1.29
C TRP A 455 1.60 -8.05 1.81
N ARG A 456 2.92 -8.09 1.63
CA ARG A 456 3.80 -9.17 2.13
C ARG A 456 3.56 -9.51 3.60
N ASP A 457 3.26 -8.50 4.43
CA ASP A 457 2.96 -8.69 5.85
C ASP A 457 1.45 -8.91 6.03
N ALA A 458 1.04 -10.18 6.10
CA ALA A 458 -0.37 -10.56 6.22
C ALA A 458 -0.99 -10.19 7.58
N GLY A 459 -0.18 -9.87 8.60
CA GLY A 459 -0.66 -9.44 9.92
C GLY A 459 -1.12 -7.99 9.97
N LEU A 460 -0.83 -7.22 8.92
CA LEU A 460 -1.16 -5.80 8.81
C LEU A 460 -2.06 -5.53 7.60
N SER A 461 -2.86 -4.48 7.73
CA SER A 461 -3.75 -4.00 6.68
C SER A 461 -3.96 -2.50 6.89
N PHE A 462 -3.76 -1.72 5.83
CA PHE A 462 -3.85 -0.26 5.86
C PHE A 462 -4.04 0.27 4.42
N THR A 463 -4.17 1.58 4.23
CA THR A 463 -4.33 2.16 2.88
C THR A 463 -3.13 1.85 1.98
N ARG A 464 -1.92 1.78 2.54
CA ARG A 464 -0.67 1.44 1.84
C ARG A 464 0.27 0.64 2.74
N PRO A 465 1.22 -0.13 2.17
CA PRO A 465 2.16 -0.91 2.97
C PRO A 465 2.96 -0.06 3.95
N VAL A 466 2.98 -0.49 5.22
CA VAL A 466 3.91 0.04 6.23
C VAL A 466 5.28 -0.59 6.00
N ARG A 467 6.31 0.25 5.86
CA ARG A 467 7.66 -0.16 5.42
C ARG A 467 8.73 0.02 6.49
N TRP A 468 8.61 1.01 7.38
CA TRP A 468 9.56 1.20 8.48
C TRP A 468 8.88 1.84 9.69
N LEU A 469 9.50 1.67 10.86
CA LEU A 469 9.11 2.31 12.11
C LEU A 469 10.33 2.97 12.74
N VAL A 470 10.20 4.24 13.14
CA VAL A 470 11.18 4.91 14.01
C VAL A 470 10.54 5.13 15.36
N ALA A 471 11.22 4.78 16.44
CA ALA A 471 10.70 4.97 17.79
C ALA A 471 11.85 5.37 18.73
N LEU A 472 11.85 6.62 19.20
CA LEU A 472 12.86 7.18 20.08
C LEU A 472 12.21 7.87 21.29
N LEU A 473 12.73 7.66 22.50
CA LEU A 473 12.45 8.45 23.69
C LEU A 473 13.73 9.21 24.04
N GLY A 474 13.80 10.50 23.70
CA GLY A 474 15.05 11.24 23.63
C GLY A 474 16.00 10.60 22.61
N GLN A 475 17.12 10.03 23.07
CA GLN A 475 18.09 9.31 22.22
C GLN A 475 17.92 7.79 22.26
N THR A 476 17.10 7.30 23.19
CA THR A 476 16.90 5.88 23.47
C THR A 476 15.92 5.29 22.48
N VAL A 477 16.31 4.23 21.77
CA VAL A 477 15.37 3.51 20.91
C VAL A 477 14.31 2.85 21.79
N VAL A 478 13.04 3.04 21.44
CA VAL A 478 11.90 2.33 22.05
C VAL A 478 11.64 1.11 21.17
N PRO A 479 11.98 -0.12 21.59
CA PRO A 479 11.74 -1.29 20.74
C PRO A 479 10.24 -1.51 20.59
N VAL A 480 9.76 -1.56 19.35
CA VAL A 480 8.37 -1.88 19.00
C VAL A 480 8.45 -3.04 18.02
N ALA A 481 7.68 -4.09 18.26
CA ALA A 481 7.56 -5.23 17.36
C ALA A 481 6.08 -5.43 17.02
N VAL A 482 5.75 -5.42 15.73
CA VAL A 482 4.37 -5.59 15.26
C VAL A 482 4.37 -6.34 13.95
N SER A 483 3.73 -7.51 13.94
CA SER A 483 3.82 -8.48 12.86
C SER A 483 5.29 -8.73 12.47
N SER A 484 5.73 -8.41 11.25
CA SER A 484 7.15 -8.55 10.83
C SER A 484 7.99 -7.28 10.97
N LEU A 485 7.41 -6.19 11.45
CA LEU A 485 8.07 -4.89 11.58
C LEU A 485 8.66 -4.69 12.97
N SER A 486 9.89 -4.19 13.00
CA SER A 486 10.55 -3.71 14.21
C SER A 486 10.91 -2.23 14.08
N SER A 487 10.79 -1.47 15.17
CA SER A 487 11.29 -0.09 15.19
C SER A 487 12.81 -0.01 15.29
N GLY A 488 13.33 1.12 14.82
CA GLY A 488 14.73 1.50 15.01
C GLY A 488 14.88 3.01 15.09
N ARG A 489 16.05 3.50 14.67
CA ARG A 489 16.36 4.93 14.56
C ARG A 489 16.46 5.44 13.12
N VAL A 490 16.27 4.59 12.13
CA VAL A 490 16.52 4.95 10.72
C VAL A 490 15.20 5.36 10.08
N THR A 491 15.12 6.62 9.64
CA THR A 491 14.00 7.12 8.82
C THR A 491 14.38 7.08 7.34
N ARG A 492 13.37 7.16 6.47
CA ARG A 492 13.55 7.29 5.02
C ARG A 492 13.20 8.70 4.57
N VAL A 493 14.10 9.33 3.82
CA VAL A 493 13.90 10.63 3.18
C VAL A 493 13.50 10.44 1.70
N HIS A 494 13.64 11.47 0.87
CA HIS A 494 13.35 11.38 -0.57
C HIS A 494 14.15 10.23 -1.24
N ARG A 495 13.50 9.41 -2.07
CA ARG A 495 14.16 8.27 -2.76
C ARG A 495 15.27 8.69 -3.73
N THR A 496 15.29 9.96 -4.10
CA THR A 496 16.30 10.57 -4.98
C THR A 496 17.48 11.19 -4.21
N ALA A 497 17.44 11.20 -2.88
CA ALA A 497 18.56 11.64 -2.05
C ALA A 497 19.76 10.69 -2.23
N ASP A 498 20.98 11.21 -2.05
CA ASP A 498 22.21 10.39 -2.14
C ASP A 498 22.24 9.30 -1.05
N ALA A 499 21.67 9.60 0.12
CA ALA A 499 21.42 8.65 1.20
C ALA A 499 19.93 8.67 1.59
N PRO A 500 19.08 7.81 1.01
CA PRO A 500 17.65 7.77 1.31
C PRO A 500 17.30 7.26 2.71
N GLU A 501 18.20 6.55 3.37
CA GLU A 501 18.03 6.05 4.73
C GLU A 501 19.00 6.79 5.66
N VAL A 502 18.47 7.46 6.70
CA VAL A 502 19.25 8.31 7.59
C VAL A 502 18.93 8.03 9.06
N PRO A 503 19.96 7.89 9.93
CA PRO A 503 19.75 7.69 11.36
C PRO A 503 19.31 8.99 12.03
N VAL A 504 18.21 8.94 12.75
CA VAL A 504 17.70 10.00 13.60
C VAL A 504 18.50 9.98 14.92
N PRO A 505 19.20 11.08 15.27
CA PRO A 505 20.05 11.10 16.46
C PRO A 505 19.25 11.30 17.76
N LEU A 506 18.16 12.06 17.70
CA LEU A 506 17.39 12.54 18.85
C LEU A 506 15.92 12.77 18.44
N ALA A 507 14.98 12.45 19.32
CA ALA A 507 13.55 12.71 19.12
C ALA A 507 13.23 14.22 19.07
N GLN A 508 13.86 15.01 19.94
CA GLN A 508 13.76 16.46 19.92
C GLN A 508 14.30 17.02 18.60
N GLY A 509 13.55 17.95 18.00
CA GLY A 509 13.96 18.60 16.76
C GLY A 509 13.75 17.75 15.50
N TYR A 510 12.92 16.70 15.57
CA TYR A 510 12.71 15.79 14.44
C TYR A 510 12.08 16.48 13.21
N LEU A 511 11.21 17.47 13.41
CA LEU A 511 10.61 18.21 12.30
C LEU A 511 11.66 19.05 11.57
N GLU A 512 12.58 19.69 12.29
CA GLU A 512 13.72 20.41 11.74
C GLU A 512 14.69 19.45 11.03
N PHE A 513 14.90 18.26 11.59
CA PHE A 513 15.68 17.21 10.95
C PHE A 513 15.08 16.81 9.58
N LEU A 514 13.76 16.57 9.51
CA LEU A 514 13.07 16.31 8.24
C LEU A 514 13.14 17.50 7.30
N ALA A 515 12.97 18.73 7.80
CA ALA A 515 13.05 19.95 6.99
C ALA A 515 14.45 20.14 6.38
N GLY A 516 15.51 19.77 7.09
CA GLY A 516 16.89 19.74 6.57
C GLY A 516 17.08 18.78 5.40
N HIS A 517 16.21 17.77 5.26
CA HIS A 517 16.15 16.86 4.12
C HIS A 517 15.06 17.26 3.10
N GLY A 518 14.51 18.48 3.22
CA GLY A 518 13.49 19.03 2.33
C GLY A 518 12.10 18.43 2.53
N ILE A 519 11.79 17.87 3.71
CA ILE A 519 10.49 17.28 4.03
C ILE A 519 9.76 18.18 5.03
N VAL A 520 8.59 18.68 4.65
CA VAL A 520 7.75 19.55 5.47
C VAL A 520 6.63 18.71 6.08
N ALA A 521 6.84 18.16 7.27
CA ALA A 521 5.86 17.27 7.90
C ALA A 521 4.56 17.99 8.32
N ASP A 522 4.64 19.23 8.78
CA ASP A 522 3.47 20.02 9.17
C ASP A 522 2.64 20.43 7.94
N ALA A 523 1.39 19.95 7.89
CA ALA A 523 0.47 20.22 6.80
C ALA A 523 0.10 21.72 6.67
N ALA A 524 0.02 22.46 7.77
CA ALA A 524 -0.30 23.89 7.73
C ALA A 524 0.87 24.70 7.16
N GLU A 525 2.11 24.39 7.55
CA GLU A 525 3.31 24.96 6.92
C GLU A 525 3.40 24.58 5.44
N ARG A 526 3.14 23.31 5.13
CA ARG A 526 3.18 22.81 3.75
C ARG A 526 2.16 23.52 2.86
N ARG A 527 0.91 23.67 3.33
CA ARG A 527 -0.15 24.42 2.65
C ARG A 527 0.24 25.88 2.44
N ARG A 528 0.81 26.54 3.46
CA ARG A 528 1.30 27.92 3.34
C ARG A 528 2.35 28.07 2.23
N ARG A 529 3.29 27.12 2.12
CA ARG A 529 4.30 27.11 1.04
C ARG A 529 3.69 26.89 -0.33
N VAL A 530 2.81 25.89 -0.47
CA VAL A 530 2.10 25.62 -1.75
C VAL A 530 1.41 26.89 -2.25
N VAL A 531 0.65 27.56 -1.38
CA VAL A 531 -0.07 28.79 -1.74
C VAL A 531 0.89 29.93 -2.06
N ALA A 532 1.90 30.17 -1.22
CA ALA A 532 2.85 31.26 -1.40
C ALA A 532 3.64 31.12 -2.70
N ASP A 533 4.19 29.93 -2.96
CA ASP A 533 5.03 29.66 -4.13
C ASP A 533 4.18 29.72 -5.42
N ALA A 534 3.01 29.10 -5.43
CA ALA A 534 2.10 29.14 -6.58
C ALA A 534 1.64 30.58 -6.90
N THR A 535 1.30 31.36 -5.87
CA THR A 535 0.86 32.76 -6.03
C THR A 535 2.00 33.64 -6.56
N ALA A 536 3.20 33.51 -6.00
CA ALA A 536 4.36 34.26 -6.45
C ALA A 536 4.73 33.92 -7.91
N LEU A 537 4.67 32.64 -8.27
CA LEU A 537 5.00 32.18 -9.62
C LEU A 537 3.95 32.60 -10.65
N ALA A 538 2.66 32.50 -10.32
CA ALA A 538 1.59 33.00 -11.18
C ALA A 538 1.70 34.52 -11.39
N ALA A 539 1.97 35.29 -10.33
CA ALA A 539 2.13 36.74 -10.43
C ALA A 539 3.28 37.16 -11.36
N SER A 540 4.33 36.34 -11.49
CA SER A 540 5.47 36.62 -12.37
C SER A 540 5.09 36.67 -13.86
N VAL A 541 3.97 36.05 -14.25
CA VAL A 541 3.40 36.08 -15.60
C VAL A 541 2.07 36.82 -15.68
N GLY A 542 1.73 37.60 -14.65
CA GLY A 542 0.46 38.33 -14.56
C GLY A 542 -0.77 37.44 -14.27
N GLY A 543 -0.55 36.20 -13.86
CA GLY A 543 -1.59 35.28 -13.41
C GLY A 543 -2.00 35.54 -11.96
N VAL A 544 -3.18 35.03 -11.59
CA VAL A 544 -3.73 35.07 -10.23
C VAL A 544 -4.20 33.68 -9.86
N VAL A 545 -3.90 33.24 -8.64
CA VAL A 545 -4.42 31.99 -8.07
C VAL A 545 -5.58 32.35 -7.15
N ASP A 546 -6.77 31.83 -7.44
CA ASP A 546 -7.93 31.96 -6.57
C ASP A 546 -7.88 30.86 -5.49
N VAL A 547 -7.17 31.14 -4.41
CA VAL A 547 -6.91 30.18 -3.33
C VAL A 547 -8.19 29.76 -2.60
N GLU A 548 -9.21 30.62 -2.57
CA GLU A 548 -10.48 30.33 -1.89
C GLU A 548 -11.35 29.43 -2.77
N ALA A 549 -11.50 29.75 -4.06
CA ALA A 549 -12.22 28.90 -5.00
C ALA A 549 -11.57 27.52 -5.15
N GLU A 550 -10.23 27.45 -5.12
CA GLU A 550 -9.44 26.23 -5.30
C GLU A 550 -9.01 25.59 -3.97
N ALA A 551 -9.66 25.92 -2.84
CA ALA A 551 -9.23 25.45 -1.52
C ALA A 551 -9.12 23.92 -1.43
N ALA A 552 -10.06 23.19 -2.04
CA ALA A 552 -10.04 21.73 -2.08
C ALA A 552 -8.83 21.18 -2.85
N LEU A 553 -8.50 21.77 -4.00
CA LEU A 553 -7.32 21.39 -4.78
C LEU A 553 -6.02 21.73 -4.05
N VAL A 554 -5.97 22.88 -3.36
CA VAL A 554 -4.82 23.26 -2.53
C VAL A 554 -4.60 22.25 -1.41
N ASP A 555 -5.67 21.79 -0.76
CA ASP A 555 -5.60 20.79 0.31
C ASP A 555 -5.18 19.41 -0.24
N GLU A 556 -5.69 19.03 -1.40
CA GLU A 556 -5.26 17.84 -2.14
C GLU A 556 -3.75 17.89 -2.47
N VAL A 557 -3.29 18.95 -3.14
CA VAL A 557 -1.87 19.14 -3.50
C VAL A 557 -0.97 19.15 -2.26
N THR A 558 -1.42 19.80 -1.18
CA THR A 558 -0.71 19.78 0.11
C THR A 558 -0.48 18.36 0.60
N ASN A 559 -1.46 17.47 0.43
CA ASN A 559 -1.38 16.08 0.85
C ASN A 559 -0.82 15.13 -0.22
N LEU A 560 -0.39 15.61 -1.39
CA LEU A 560 0.30 14.83 -2.42
C LEU A 560 1.82 14.94 -2.34
N VAL A 561 2.36 15.96 -1.67
CA VAL A 561 3.80 16.25 -1.64
C VAL A 561 4.38 16.29 -0.23
N GLU A 562 5.66 15.94 -0.10
CA GLU A 562 6.48 16.19 1.10
C GLU A 562 7.31 17.48 0.99
N ARG A 563 7.62 17.88 -0.25
CA ARG A 563 8.42 19.05 -0.59
C ARG A 563 7.66 19.91 -1.62
N PRO A 564 6.86 20.89 -1.18
CA PRO A 564 6.24 21.83 -2.11
C PRO A 564 7.28 22.47 -3.01
N THR A 565 7.09 22.36 -4.32
CA THR A 565 7.90 23.03 -5.34
C THR A 565 6.94 23.44 -6.45
N ALA A 566 6.63 24.73 -6.55
CA ALA A 566 5.80 25.24 -7.63
C ALA A 566 6.59 25.26 -8.95
N ILE A 567 5.93 24.88 -10.04
CA ILE A 567 6.48 24.89 -11.40
C ILE A 567 5.55 25.74 -12.26
N LEU A 568 6.13 26.58 -13.12
CA LEU A 568 5.39 27.36 -14.10
C LEU A 568 5.33 26.53 -15.37
N GLY A 569 4.11 26.10 -15.72
CA GLY A 569 3.84 25.31 -16.92
C GLY A 569 3.76 26.12 -18.19
#